data_AF-A0A8T3QP85-F1
#
_entry.id   AF-A0A8T3QP85-F1
#
_cell.length_a   1.000
_cell.length_b   1.000
_cell.length_c   1.000
_cell.angle_alpha   90.00
_cell.angle_beta   90.00
_cell.angle_gamma   90.00
#
_symmetry.space_group_name_H-M   'P 1'
#
loop_
_entity.id
_entity.type
_entity.pdbx_description
1 polymer ?
#
loop_
_entity_poly.entity_id
_entity_poly.type
_entity_poly.pdbx_seq_one_letter_code
_entity_poly.pdbx_strand_id
1 'polypeptide(L)'
;MSPLPDVRRQVRQTLAPGLIAGLIGGIAFGAAMAELGVLPTVASLVRTDSPLVGFVVHMAIAAILGSGLAVLLRGRWTAGDVVLWGVAYGAFLWFVGPITMQPLILGQLPTWDLAAAQAAYPSLLGHIVWGAATGLSLVAIKGRAAFVDTTTTPRSEPPQARLRGVVLRGLVAGLLGFGTIGMLPGGSERMFLPWGGDDAAGLEPLAVALLGSIVYAVLHPGSTSTAGGAAVRGAGFGFILWVIGGLTLLPLLRGEGLTWSITDARTTFPALPGTILFGAAMALIYHWLGRLTRLFFSDDVGNRSPDAGSWGPRAVGRGAAAGIVGGVLFTLVMVRIGYLPTVAKLVGSDSELVGLGVHLLIAEIVGVSYGVLFRRQAFDQSAAIGWGVSYGFLWWVLGPLTLAPVILGTSPAWTVEAAASAFPSLIGHLAYGAGLGLTFHAMEARYSPWWITRTDAEATRMAGRRVEASSAGPAIWALLVLVAVLLPVVLSP
;
A
#
# COMPACT_ATOMS: atom_id res chain seq x y z
N MET A 1 15.22 -15.58 40.22
CA MET A 1 13.84 -15.49 39.70
C MET A 1 13.54 -14.01 39.48
N SER A 2 13.48 -13.54 38.24
CA SER A 2 12.94 -12.21 37.94
C SER A 2 11.44 -12.21 38.27
N PRO A 3 10.91 -11.19 38.97
CA PRO A 3 9.48 -11.13 39.25
C PRO A 3 8.73 -11.08 37.92
N LEU A 4 7.75 -11.97 37.74
CA LEU A 4 6.86 -11.96 36.59
C LEU A 4 6.28 -10.53 36.46
N PRO A 5 6.38 -9.88 35.30
CA PRO A 5 5.83 -8.55 35.11
C PRO A 5 4.34 -8.57 35.44
N ASP A 6 3.89 -7.61 36.24
CA ASP A 6 2.50 -7.46 36.64
C ASP A 6 1.63 -7.34 35.39
N VAL A 7 0.87 -8.40 35.08
CA VAL A 7 0.03 -8.51 33.88
C VAL A 7 -0.90 -7.30 33.75
N ARG A 8 -1.35 -6.72 34.89
CA ARG A 8 -2.18 -5.51 34.91
C ARG A 8 -1.44 -4.30 34.34
N ARG A 9 -0.15 -4.16 34.66
CA ARG A 9 0.70 -3.07 34.16
C ARG A 9 0.92 -3.20 32.65
N GLN A 10 1.19 -4.41 32.17
CA GLN A 10 1.42 -4.68 30.74
C GLN A 10 0.16 -4.47 29.89
N VAL A 11 -1.00 -4.88 30.42
CA VAL A 11 -2.31 -4.62 29.79
C VAL A 11 -2.59 -3.12 29.73
N ARG A 12 -2.42 -2.37 30.83
CA ARG A 12 -2.62 -0.92 30.87
C ARG A 12 -1.68 -0.16 29.92
N GLN A 13 -0.41 -0.55 29.87
CA GLN A 13 0.60 0.05 28.98
C GLN A 13 0.30 -0.17 27.49
N THR A 14 -0.54 -1.14 27.14
CA THR A 14 -0.97 -1.34 25.76
C THR A 14 -2.32 -0.69 25.45
N LEU A 15 -3.30 -0.86 26.33
CA LEU A 15 -4.66 -0.40 26.09
C LEU A 15 -4.78 1.12 26.15
N ALA A 16 -4.14 1.79 27.13
CA ALA A 16 -4.30 3.23 27.30
C ALA A 16 -3.81 4.05 26.09
N PRO A 17 -2.62 3.77 25.50
CA PRO A 17 -2.22 4.43 24.26
C PRO A 17 -3.18 4.19 23.10
N GLY A 18 -3.73 2.97 22.99
CA GLY A 18 -4.71 2.61 21.96
C GLY A 18 -6.03 3.34 22.12
N LEU A 19 -6.53 3.46 23.35
CA LEU A 19 -7.72 4.24 23.67
C LEU A 19 -7.54 5.70 23.26
N ILE A 20 -6.44 6.34 23.68
CA ILE A 20 -6.17 7.75 23.38
C ILE A 20 -6.02 7.95 21.87
N ALA A 21 -5.26 7.08 21.19
CA ALA A 21 -5.10 7.15 19.75
C ALA A 21 -6.42 6.91 18.99
N GLY A 22 -7.26 6.01 19.51
CA GLY A 22 -8.61 5.75 19.01
C GLY A 22 -9.50 6.97 19.13
N LEU A 23 -9.47 7.67 20.26
CA LEU A 23 -10.18 8.94 20.46
C LEU A 23 -9.68 10.04 19.52
N ILE A 24 -8.36 10.19 19.31
CA ILE A 24 -7.83 11.19 18.38
C ILE A 24 -8.31 10.92 16.95
N GLY A 25 -8.23 9.67 16.49
CA GLY A 25 -8.82 9.29 15.20
C GLY A 25 -10.35 9.47 15.18
N GLY A 26 -11.00 9.21 16.32
CA GLY A 26 -12.43 9.40 16.54
C GLY A 26 -12.86 10.84 16.38
N ILE A 27 -12.07 11.81 16.86
CA ILE A 27 -12.32 13.25 16.66
C ILE A 27 -12.24 13.60 15.18
N ALA A 28 -11.21 13.14 14.46
CA ALA A 28 -11.07 13.40 13.02
C ALA A 28 -12.27 12.88 12.23
N PHE A 29 -12.67 11.63 12.46
CA PHE A 29 -13.82 11.03 11.77
C PHE A 29 -15.17 11.61 12.28
N GLY A 30 -15.27 11.93 13.57
CA GLY A 30 -16.46 12.53 14.15
C GLY A 30 -16.73 13.94 13.60
N ALA A 31 -15.68 14.74 13.39
CA ALA A 31 -15.76 16.02 12.72
C ALA A 31 -16.25 15.87 11.28
N ALA A 32 -15.70 14.89 10.54
CA ALA A 32 -16.16 14.58 9.20
C ALA A 32 -17.63 14.15 9.16
N MET A 33 -18.08 13.32 10.11
CA MET A 33 -19.49 12.93 10.20
C MET A 33 -20.41 14.09 10.56
N ALA A 34 -19.94 15.05 11.37
CA ALA A 34 -20.68 16.26 11.69
C ALA A 34 -20.87 17.14 10.44
N GLU A 35 -19.80 17.31 9.66
CA GLU A 35 -19.83 18.06 8.40
C GLU A 35 -20.74 17.40 7.35
N LEU A 36 -20.66 16.08 7.22
CA LEU A 36 -21.50 15.29 6.31
C LEU A 36 -22.94 15.08 6.82
N GLY A 37 -23.27 15.49 8.04
CA GLY A 37 -24.59 15.33 8.63
C GLY A 37 -25.00 13.88 8.96
N VAL A 38 -24.04 12.95 9.09
CA VAL A 38 -24.30 11.51 9.26
C VAL A 38 -24.16 11.00 10.70
N LEU A 39 -23.98 11.89 11.68
CA LEU A 39 -23.96 11.51 13.10
C LEU A 39 -25.26 10.80 13.58
N PRO A 40 -26.48 11.18 13.12
CA PRO A 40 -27.70 10.44 13.44
C PRO A 40 -27.65 8.97 13.03
N THR A 41 -26.93 8.62 11.96
CA THR A 41 -26.75 7.22 11.53
C THR A 41 -26.09 6.40 12.63
N VAL A 42 -25.10 6.94 13.33
CA VAL A 42 -24.47 6.27 14.49
C VAL A 42 -25.39 6.27 15.70
N ALA A 43 -26.14 7.36 15.93
CA ALA A 43 -27.11 7.46 17.03
C ALA A 43 -28.22 6.39 16.92
N SER A 44 -28.56 5.99 15.69
CA SER A 44 -29.57 4.97 15.42
C SER A 44 -29.21 3.60 16.02
N LEU A 45 -27.92 3.31 16.22
CA LEU A 45 -27.45 2.08 16.88
C LEU A 45 -27.98 1.94 18.32
N VAL A 46 -28.28 3.06 18.97
CA VAL A 46 -28.90 3.11 20.30
C VAL A 46 -30.35 3.60 20.25
N ARG A 47 -30.98 3.53 19.07
CA ARG A 47 -32.39 3.88 18.79
C ARG A 47 -32.74 5.35 19.09
N THR A 48 -31.83 6.26 18.75
CA THR A 48 -32.04 7.71 18.84
C THR A 48 -31.57 8.42 17.57
N ASP A 49 -32.05 9.63 17.30
CA ASP A 49 -31.61 10.43 16.14
C ASP A 49 -30.74 11.64 16.55
N SER A 50 -30.35 11.74 17.82
CA SER A 50 -29.60 12.89 18.34
C SER A 50 -28.15 12.88 17.80
N PRO A 51 -27.70 13.92 17.08
CA PRO A 51 -26.33 14.00 16.59
C PRO A 51 -25.29 13.95 17.71
N LEU A 52 -25.62 14.55 18.87
CA LEU A 52 -24.75 14.54 20.05
C LEU A 52 -24.58 13.11 20.61
N VAL A 53 -25.68 12.36 20.71
CA VAL A 53 -25.62 10.95 21.14
C VAL A 53 -24.83 10.13 20.13
N GLY A 54 -25.04 10.35 18.83
CA GLY A 54 -24.26 9.71 17.76
C GLY A 54 -22.76 9.97 17.88
N PHE A 55 -22.36 11.21 18.17
CA PHE A 55 -20.97 11.57 18.41
C PHE A 55 -20.39 10.85 19.64
N VAL A 56 -21.13 10.81 20.75
CA VAL A 56 -20.67 10.10 21.98
C VAL A 56 -20.50 8.60 21.74
N VAL A 57 -21.47 7.97 21.06
CA VAL A 57 -21.41 6.54 20.70
C VAL A 57 -20.23 6.27 19.77
N HIS A 58 -20.03 7.11 18.75
CA HIS A 58 -18.85 7.04 17.87
C HIS A 58 -17.54 7.11 18.64
N MET A 59 -17.40 8.08 19.56
CA MET A 59 -16.19 8.23 20.37
C MET A 59 -15.92 7.01 21.27
N ALA A 60 -16.97 6.39 21.82
CA ALA A 60 -16.85 5.17 22.59
C ALA A 60 -16.37 3.99 21.72
N ILE A 61 -16.95 3.81 20.52
CA ILE A 61 -16.54 2.80 19.55
C ILE A 61 -15.08 3.03 19.14
N ALA A 62 -14.71 4.26 18.79
CA ALA A 62 -13.37 4.64 18.37
C ALA A 62 -12.31 4.33 19.45
N ALA A 63 -12.62 4.57 20.73
CA ALA A 63 -11.76 4.22 21.87
C ALA A 63 -11.54 2.71 22.00
N ILE A 64 -12.60 1.90 21.87
CA ILE A 64 -12.55 0.44 21.94
C ILE A 64 -11.73 -0.10 20.77
N LEU A 65 -12.02 0.35 19.54
CA LEU A 65 -11.35 -0.11 18.34
C LEU A 65 -9.87 0.30 18.31
N GLY A 66 -9.53 1.51 18.76
CA GLY A 66 -8.14 1.96 18.89
C GLY A 66 -7.34 1.15 19.92
N SER A 67 -7.99 0.74 21.02
CA SER A 67 -7.42 -0.21 21.98
C SER A 67 -7.15 -1.56 21.31
N GLY A 68 -8.10 -2.06 20.50
CA GLY A 68 -7.96 -3.27 19.70
C GLY A 68 -6.76 -3.23 18.75
N LEU A 69 -6.59 -2.13 18.01
CA LEU A 69 -5.42 -1.94 17.14
C LEU A 69 -4.11 -1.97 17.94
N ALA A 70 -4.05 -1.30 19.09
CA ALA A 70 -2.86 -1.32 19.95
C ALA A 70 -2.55 -2.72 20.49
N VAL A 71 -3.57 -3.56 20.71
CA VAL A 71 -3.42 -4.97 21.06
C VAL A 71 -2.87 -5.80 19.91
N LEU A 72 -3.42 -5.63 18.71
CA LEU A 72 -2.94 -6.31 17.50
C LEU A 72 -1.48 -5.97 17.22
N LEU A 73 -1.09 -4.72 17.49
CA LEU A 73 0.26 -4.22 17.30
C LEU A 73 1.15 -4.37 18.56
N ARG A 74 0.86 -5.37 19.43
CA ARG A 74 1.75 -5.79 20.52
C ARG A 74 2.98 -6.50 19.95
N GLY A 75 3.90 -5.74 19.38
CA GLY A 75 5.11 -6.27 18.76
C GLY A 75 6.09 -5.19 18.35
N ARG A 76 7.17 -5.60 17.70
CA ARG A 76 8.14 -4.67 17.10
C ARG A 76 7.69 -4.34 15.70
N TRP A 77 7.14 -3.14 15.54
CA TRP A 77 6.68 -2.59 14.27
C TRP A 77 7.49 -1.34 13.95
N THR A 78 7.63 -1.01 12.66
CA THR A 78 8.12 0.33 12.29
C THR A 78 6.99 1.34 12.38
N ALA A 79 7.33 2.63 12.50
CA ALA A 79 6.33 3.70 12.54
C ALA A 79 5.40 3.66 11.31
N GLY A 80 5.97 3.48 10.12
CA GLY A 80 5.20 3.35 8.90
C GLY A 80 4.30 2.11 8.85
N ASP A 81 4.75 0.96 9.37
CA ASP A 81 3.90 -0.24 9.45
C ASP A 81 2.67 0.00 10.31
N VAL A 82 2.80 0.69 11.45
CA VAL A 82 1.68 0.99 12.35
C VAL A 82 0.62 1.83 11.63
N VAL A 83 1.04 2.81 10.82
CA VAL A 83 0.10 3.64 10.04
C VAL A 83 -0.61 2.81 8.96
N LEU A 84 0.14 1.96 8.24
CA LEU A 84 -0.43 1.06 7.23
C LEU A 84 -1.43 0.08 7.83
N TRP A 85 -1.09 -0.52 8.99
CA TRP A 85 -2.01 -1.36 9.75
C TRP A 85 -3.24 -0.59 10.23
N GLY A 86 -3.08 0.67 10.64
CA GLY A 86 -4.20 1.54 10.99
C GLY A 86 -5.17 1.71 9.83
N VAL A 87 -4.68 2.04 8.64
CA VAL A 87 -5.50 2.19 7.43
C VAL A 87 -6.19 0.88 7.05
N ALA A 88 -5.45 -0.23 6.98
CA ALA A 88 -6.00 -1.54 6.66
C ALA A 88 -7.07 -1.98 7.69
N TYR A 89 -6.81 -1.72 8.97
CA TYR A 89 -7.75 -2.01 10.06
C TYR A 89 -9.01 -1.15 9.97
N GLY A 90 -8.88 0.15 9.67
CA GLY A 90 -10.00 1.03 9.42
C GLY A 90 -10.89 0.53 8.28
N ALA A 91 -10.31 0.23 7.12
CA ALA A 91 -11.08 -0.28 6.00
C ALA A 91 -11.72 -1.65 6.25
N PHE A 92 -11.04 -2.54 6.99
CA PHE A 92 -11.64 -3.79 7.46
C PHE A 92 -12.85 -3.51 8.37
N LEU A 93 -12.73 -2.54 9.28
CA LEU A 93 -13.82 -2.13 10.16
C LEU A 93 -14.98 -1.46 9.43
N TRP A 94 -14.77 -0.86 8.26
CA TRP A 94 -15.87 -0.38 7.41
C TRP A 94 -16.73 -1.56 6.91
N PHE A 95 -16.11 -2.65 6.48
CA PHE A 95 -16.84 -3.85 6.08
C PHE A 95 -17.58 -4.50 7.27
N VAL A 96 -16.93 -4.56 8.44
CA VAL A 96 -17.53 -5.14 9.65
C VAL A 96 -18.63 -4.25 10.23
N GLY A 97 -18.41 -2.94 10.32
CA GLY A 97 -19.30 -2.00 11.00
C GLY A 97 -20.49 -1.60 10.11
N PRO A 98 -20.35 -0.54 9.28
CA PRO A 98 -21.42 -0.04 8.40
C PRO A 98 -22.09 -1.11 7.53
N ILE A 99 -21.31 -2.00 6.89
CA ILE A 99 -21.86 -2.94 5.90
C ILE A 99 -22.49 -4.19 6.54
N THR A 100 -21.98 -4.64 7.70
CA THR A 100 -22.39 -5.92 8.30
C THR A 100 -23.11 -5.74 9.63
N MET A 101 -22.47 -5.11 10.63
CA MET A 101 -23.00 -5.04 11.99
C MET A 101 -24.13 -4.03 12.13
N GLN A 102 -24.06 -2.89 11.45
CA GLN A 102 -25.11 -1.86 11.54
C GLN A 102 -26.48 -2.40 11.09
N PRO A 103 -26.64 -3.02 9.90
CA PRO A 103 -27.90 -3.65 9.52
C PRO A 103 -28.38 -4.66 10.55
N LEU A 104 -27.49 -5.54 11.04
CA LEU A 104 -27.84 -6.56 12.03
C LEU A 104 -28.35 -5.96 13.36
N ILE A 105 -27.71 -4.91 13.85
CA ILE A 105 -28.13 -4.18 15.07
C ILE A 105 -29.52 -3.56 14.88
N LEU A 106 -29.82 -3.09 13.66
CA LEU A 106 -31.10 -2.52 13.28
C LEU A 106 -32.16 -3.58 12.91
N GLY A 107 -31.84 -4.88 13.02
CA GLY A 107 -32.75 -5.98 12.71
C GLY A 107 -32.91 -6.27 11.21
N GLN A 108 -32.00 -5.77 10.38
CA GLN A 108 -31.92 -6.01 8.94
C GLN A 108 -30.86 -7.07 8.62
N LEU A 109 -30.95 -7.69 7.44
CA LEU A 109 -29.90 -8.58 6.95
C LEU A 109 -28.69 -7.77 6.47
N PRO A 110 -27.45 -8.31 6.57
CA PRO A 110 -26.28 -7.67 5.98
C PRO A 110 -26.47 -7.46 4.48
N THR A 111 -26.21 -6.23 4.01
CA THR A 111 -26.31 -5.85 2.60
C THR A 111 -24.94 -5.97 1.95
N TRP A 112 -24.56 -7.20 1.60
CA TRP A 112 -23.31 -7.49 0.91
C TRP A 112 -23.47 -7.35 -0.61
N ASP A 113 -23.92 -6.19 -1.05
CA ASP A 113 -24.09 -5.85 -2.44
C ASP A 113 -23.39 -4.53 -2.79
N LEU A 114 -23.26 -4.30 -4.10
CA LEU A 114 -22.57 -3.14 -4.63
C LEU A 114 -23.27 -1.82 -4.27
N ALA A 115 -24.60 -1.78 -4.29
CA ALA A 115 -25.36 -0.55 -4.03
C ALA A 115 -25.18 -0.09 -2.58
N ALA A 116 -25.19 -1.03 -1.62
CA ALA A 116 -24.91 -0.76 -0.22
C ALA A 116 -23.45 -0.29 -0.01
N ALA A 117 -22.49 -0.91 -0.71
CA ALA A 117 -21.09 -0.47 -0.66
C ALA A 117 -20.91 0.96 -1.20
N GLN A 118 -21.59 1.31 -2.30
CA GLN A 118 -21.58 2.65 -2.87
C GLN A 118 -22.26 3.67 -1.95
N ALA A 119 -23.41 3.33 -1.35
CA ALA A 119 -24.10 4.19 -0.39
C ALA A 119 -23.27 4.45 0.87
N ALA A 120 -22.51 3.44 1.33
CA ALA A 120 -21.64 3.56 2.49
C ALA A 120 -20.25 4.13 2.16
N TYR A 121 -19.98 4.54 0.92
CA TYR A 121 -18.66 5.01 0.48
C TYR A 121 -18.09 6.18 1.31
N PRO A 122 -18.86 7.21 1.69
CA PRO A 122 -18.32 8.27 2.56
C PRO A 122 -17.81 7.74 3.90
N SER A 123 -18.49 6.73 4.46
CA SER A 123 -18.06 6.12 5.72
C SER A 123 -16.76 5.31 5.57
N LEU A 124 -16.47 4.73 4.39
CA LEU A 124 -15.20 4.04 4.12
C LEU A 124 -14.02 5.02 4.24
N LEU A 125 -14.13 6.20 3.63
CA LEU A 125 -13.10 7.24 3.72
C LEU A 125 -12.90 7.68 5.17
N GLY A 126 -13.99 7.84 5.91
CA GLY A 126 -13.95 8.13 7.34
C GLY A 126 -13.23 7.06 8.17
N HIS A 127 -13.44 5.78 7.88
CA HIS A 127 -12.72 4.70 8.54
C HIS A 127 -11.23 4.65 8.16
N ILE A 128 -10.88 4.95 6.91
CA ILE A 128 -9.48 5.06 6.45
C ILE A 128 -8.77 6.22 7.18
N VAL A 129 -9.42 7.38 7.26
CA VAL A 129 -8.89 8.57 7.97
C VAL A 129 -8.77 8.30 9.47
N TRP A 130 -9.78 7.69 10.08
CA TRP A 130 -9.73 7.24 11.48
C TRP A 130 -8.53 6.32 11.71
N GLY A 131 -8.38 5.28 10.87
CA GLY A 131 -7.30 4.30 10.97
C GLY A 131 -5.92 4.92 10.85
N ALA A 132 -5.73 5.81 9.85
CA ALA A 132 -4.49 6.55 9.66
C ALA A 132 -4.17 7.45 10.88
N ALA A 133 -5.15 8.21 11.36
CA ALA A 133 -4.99 9.10 12.50
C ALA A 133 -4.70 8.34 13.80
N THR A 134 -5.36 7.21 14.04
CA THR A 134 -5.08 6.33 15.18
C THR A 134 -3.68 5.72 15.08
N GLY A 135 -3.27 5.23 13.90
CA GLY A 135 -1.92 4.72 13.68
C GLY A 135 -0.84 5.76 13.94
N LEU A 136 -0.98 6.96 13.39
CA LEU A 136 -0.07 8.09 13.62
C LEU A 136 -0.02 8.50 15.09
N SER A 137 -1.18 8.54 15.76
CA SER A 137 -1.27 8.87 17.18
C SER A 137 -0.57 7.83 18.05
N LEU A 138 -0.70 6.54 17.71
CA LEU A 138 0.03 5.47 18.39
C LEU A 138 1.55 5.62 18.25
N VAL A 139 2.02 5.98 17.05
CA VAL A 139 3.44 6.27 16.80
C VAL A 139 3.92 7.45 17.65
N ALA A 140 3.12 8.51 17.73
CA ALA A 140 3.45 9.70 18.53
C ALA A 140 3.48 9.41 20.04
N ILE A 141 2.46 8.72 20.57
CA ILE A 141 2.32 8.45 22.01
C ILE A 141 3.41 7.48 22.51
N LYS A 142 3.67 6.39 21.79
CA LYS A 142 4.70 5.41 22.20
C LYS A 142 6.12 5.87 21.84
N GLY A 143 6.25 6.88 20.97
CA GLY A 143 7.52 7.40 20.49
C GLY A 143 8.21 6.48 19.48
N ARG A 144 8.94 7.07 18.52
CA ARG A 144 9.64 6.30 17.47
C ARG A 144 10.66 5.29 18.01
N ALA A 145 11.26 5.55 19.17
CA ALA A 145 12.23 4.62 19.78
C ALA A 145 11.58 3.31 20.29
N ALA A 146 10.29 3.32 20.62
CA ALA A 146 9.56 2.10 20.98
C ALA A 146 9.25 1.22 19.76
N PHE A 147 9.35 1.78 18.56
CA PHE A 147 9.12 1.12 17.27
C PHE A 147 10.47 0.92 16.57
N VAL A 148 10.98 -0.31 16.60
CA VAL A 148 12.40 -0.61 16.36
C VAL A 148 12.90 -0.18 14.97
N ASP A 149 14.06 0.48 14.96
CA ASP A 149 14.99 0.55 13.83
C ASP A 149 15.80 -0.75 13.81
N THR A 150 15.47 -1.70 12.92
CA THR A 150 16.10 -3.03 12.85
C THR A 150 17.56 -2.99 12.40
N THR A 151 18.13 -1.80 12.15
CA THR A 151 19.50 -1.64 11.68
C THR A 151 20.20 -0.48 12.35
N THR A 152 20.66 -0.60 13.61
CA THR A 152 22.10 -0.47 13.92
C THR A 152 22.50 -0.57 15.40
N THR A 153 23.75 -0.99 15.57
CA THR A 153 24.72 -0.51 16.57
C THR A 153 24.51 0.95 16.99
N PRO A 154 24.98 1.38 18.19
CA PRO A 154 24.87 2.78 18.59
C PRO A 154 25.61 3.65 17.58
N ARG A 155 24.87 4.35 16.71
CA ARG A 155 25.45 5.28 15.75
C ARG A 155 25.72 6.61 16.46
N SER A 156 26.94 7.11 16.32
CA SER A 156 27.46 8.32 16.97
C SER A 156 26.89 9.64 16.42
N GLU A 157 26.02 9.61 15.41
CA GLU A 157 25.48 10.82 14.79
C GLU A 157 24.41 11.51 15.66
N PRO A 158 24.45 12.85 15.77
CA PRO A 158 23.42 13.60 16.47
C PRO A 158 22.06 13.46 15.77
N PRO A 159 20.93 13.38 16.52
CA PRO A 159 19.59 13.14 15.97
C PRO A 159 19.15 14.09 14.85
N GLN A 160 19.63 15.34 14.87
CA GLN A 160 19.30 16.36 13.89
C GLN A 160 19.96 16.11 12.52
N ALA A 161 21.22 15.65 12.49
CA ALA A 161 21.92 15.32 11.25
C ALA A 161 21.25 14.13 10.55
N ARG A 162 20.80 13.15 11.34
CA ARG A 162 20.03 12.00 10.87
C ARG A 162 18.71 12.40 10.22
N LEU A 163 17.94 13.29 10.86
CA LEU A 163 16.67 13.76 10.30
C LEU A 163 16.87 14.51 8.99
N ARG A 164 17.90 15.36 8.90
CA ARG A 164 18.25 16.09 7.66
C ARG A 164 18.57 15.13 6.51
N GLY A 165 19.37 14.09 6.76
CA GLY A 165 19.68 13.07 5.75
C GLY A 165 18.45 12.30 5.27
N VAL A 166 17.55 11.93 6.20
CA VAL A 166 16.27 11.27 5.89
C VAL A 166 15.38 12.16 5.02
N VAL A 167 15.21 13.43 5.42
CA VAL A 167 14.40 14.41 4.69
C VAL A 167 14.98 14.69 3.31
N LEU A 168 16.29 14.93 3.20
CA LEU A 168 16.95 15.19 1.92
C LEU A 168 16.79 14.02 0.96
N ARG A 169 17.00 12.78 1.43
CA ARG A 169 16.73 11.60 0.61
C ARG A 169 15.27 11.54 0.17
N GLY A 170 14.33 11.83 1.08
CA GLY A 170 12.91 11.89 0.78
C GLY A 170 12.60 12.87 -0.34
N LEU A 171 13.13 14.10 -0.24
CA LEU A 171 12.98 15.14 -1.26
C LEU A 171 13.55 14.72 -2.63
N VAL A 172 14.76 14.17 -2.65
CA VAL A 172 15.39 13.69 -3.90
C VAL A 172 14.57 12.54 -4.51
N ALA A 173 14.14 11.58 -3.69
CA ALA A 173 13.30 10.47 -4.15
C ALA A 173 11.93 10.94 -4.66
N GLY A 174 11.33 11.94 -4.00
CA GLY A 174 10.10 12.58 -4.41
C GLY A 174 10.23 13.32 -5.75
N LEU A 175 11.28 14.11 -5.91
CA LEU A 175 11.56 14.82 -7.15
C LEU A 175 11.77 13.87 -8.33
N LEU A 176 12.60 12.83 -8.14
CA LEU A 176 12.85 11.83 -9.17
C LEU A 176 11.60 10.99 -9.46
N GLY A 177 10.85 10.59 -8.43
CA GLY A 177 9.57 9.88 -8.59
C GLY A 177 8.55 10.71 -9.37
N PHE A 178 8.40 11.98 -9.02
CA PHE A 178 7.54 12.93 -9.76
C PHE A 178 7.99 13.05 -11.22
N GLY A 179 9.30 13.19 -11.46
CA GLY A 179 9.88 13.21 -12.80
C GLY A 179 9.57 11.96 -13.62
N THR A 180 9.61 10.76 -13.02
CA THR A 180 9.26 9.52 -13.73
C THR A 180 7.81 9.50 -14.20
N ILE A 181 6.88 10.08 -13.44
CA ILE A 181 5.48 10.21 -13.84
C ILE A 181 5.29 11.33 -14.87
N GLY A 182 6.01 12.45 -14.71
CA GLY A 182 5.99 13.57 -15.67
C GLY A 182 6.53 13.23 -17.06
N MET A 183 7.27 12.13 -17.21
CA MET A 183 7.69 11.61 -18.53
C MET A 183 6.54 10.95 -19.31
N LEU A 184 5.44 10.59 -18.66
CA LEU A 184 4.26 10.05 -19.33
C LEU A 184 3.45 11.20 -19.96
N PRO A 185 2.87 11.01 -21.16
CA PRO A 185 2.03 12.04 -21.79
C PRO A 185 0.87 12.47 -20.87
N GLY A 186 0.89 13.71 -20.37
CA GLY A 186 -0.09 14.23 -19.41
C GLY A 186 -0.03 13.60 -18.02
N GLY A 187 1.05 12.89 -17.67
CA GLY A 187 1.15 12.10 -16.44
C GLY A 187 1.17 12.94 -15.17
N SER A 188 1.94 14.03 -15.14
CA SER A 188 2.03 14.91 -13.96
C SER A 188 0.74 15.67 -13.69
N GLU A 189 0.04 16.09 -14.74
CA GLU A 189 -1.28 16.72 -14.65
C GLU A 189 -2.28 15.73 -14.06
N ARG A 190 -2.43 14.56 -14.69
CA ARG A 190 -3.43 13.56 -14.29
C ARG A 190 -3.19 12.94 -12.94
N MET A 191 -1.94 12.75 -12.55
CA MET A 191 -1.57 12.24 -11.23
C MET A 191 -2.18 13.07 -10.10
N PHE A 192 -2.44 14.35 -10.35
CA PHE A 192 -2.94 15.28 -9.37
C PHE A 192 -4.16 16.05 -9.91
N LEU A 193 -4.95 15.48 -10.84
CA LEU A 193 -6.24 16.05 -11.23
C LEU A 193 -7.35 15.52 -10.29
N PRO A 194 -8.23 16.39 -9.74
CA PRO A 194 -8.40 17.83 -9.93
C PRO A 194 -7.64 18.67 -8.87
N TRP A 195 -6.58 18.14 -8.26
CA TRP A 195 -5.78 18.86 -7.26
C TRP A 195 -5.07 20.08 -7.85
N GLY A 196 -4.95 20.20 -9.16
CA GLY A 196 -4.70 21.48 -9.84
C GLY A 196 -5.95 21.90 -10.61
N GLY A 197 -6.39 23.15 -10.46
CA GLY A 197 -7.50 23.71 -11.24
C GLY A 197 -7.18 23.83 -12.74
N ASP A 198 -8.07 24.41 -13.55
CA ASP A 198 -7.85 24.55 -14.99
C ASP A 198 -6.54 25.32 -15.36
N ASP A 199 -5.94 26.02 -14.39
CA ASP A 199 -4.62 26.69 -14.47
C ASP A 199 -3.43 25.86 -13.92
N ALA A 200 -3.57 24.53 -13.79
CA ALA A 200 -2.64 23.58 -13.13
C ALA A 200 -1.20 23.45 -13.69
N ALA A 201 -0.71 24.43 -14.45
CA ALA A 201 0.71 24.57 -14.78
C ALA A 201 1.56 25.08 -13.59
N GLY A 202 1.04 25.04 -12.35
CA GLY A 202 1.69 25.57 -11.14
C GLY A 202 2.56 24.56 -10.37
N LEU A 203 3.29 25.04 -9.36
CA LEU A 203 4.18 24.24 -8.49
C LEU A 203 3.43 23.37 -7.45
N GLU A 204 2.10 23.45 -7.37
CA GLU A 204 1.28 22.76 -6.36
C GLU A 204 1.41 21.23 -6.40
N PRO A 205 1.33 20.55 -7.57
CA PRO A 205 1.44 19.10 -7.65
C PRO A 205 2.81 18.61 -7.17
N LEU A 206 3.87 19.36 -7.50
CA LEU A 206 5.22 19.08 -7.03
C LEU A 206 5.33 19.31 -5.51
N ALA A 207 4.74 20.36 -4.97
CA ALA A 207 4.73 20.62 -3.53
C ALA A 207 4.07 19.48 -2.75
N VAL A 208 2.92 18.98 -3.22
CA VAL A 208 2.22 17.84 -2.62
C VAL A 208 3.07 16.57 -2.72
N ALA A 209 3.69 16.30 -3.87
CA ALA A 209 4.61 15.17 -4.06
C ALA A 209 5.80 15.23 -3.07
N LEU A 210 6.42 16.40 -2.91
CA LEU A 210 7.55 16.61 -2.01
C LEU A 210 7.14 16.47 -0.54
N LEU A 211 6.01 17.06 -0.13
CA LEU A 211 5.46 16.92 1.22
C LEU A 211 5.14 15.45 1.53
N GLY A 212 4.46 14.74 0.61
CA GLY A 212 4.20 13.32 0.74
C GLY A 212 5.48 12.50 0.88
N SER A 213 6.53 12.84 0.12
CA SER A 213 7.83 12.15 0.17
C SER A 213 8.58 12.40 1.48
N ILE A 214 8.45 13.60 2.07
CA ILE A 214 8.95 13.89 3.42
C ILE A 214 8.23 13.03 4.44
N VAL A 215 6.89 12.98 4.40
CA VAL A 215 6.09 12.16 5.31
C VAL A 215 6.50 10.68 5.19
N TYR A 216 6.63 10.17 3.97
CA TYR A 216 7.08 8.81 3.72
C TYR A 216 8.46 8.53 4.34
N ALA A 217 9.44 9.40 4.07
CA ALA A 217 10.81 9.26 4.57
C ALA A 217 10.87 9.30 6.11
N VAL A 218 10.08 10.17 6.72
CA VAL A 218 9.99 10.32 8.17
C VAL A 218 9.35 9.10 8.84
N LEU A 219 8.38 8.46 8.18
CA LEU A 219 7.77 7.20 8.63
C LEU A 219 8.66 5.98 8.38
N HIS A 220 9.55 6.06 7.38
CA HIS A 220 10.43 4.97 6.95
C HIS A 220 11.91 5.41 6.88
N PRO A 221 12.51 5.85 8.00
CA PRO A 221 13.87 6.40 8.00
C PRO A 221 14.95 5.36 7.65
N GLY A 222 14.64 4.08 7.84
CA GLY A 222 15.46 2.94 7.42
C GLY A 222 14.69 2.10 6.41
N SER A 223 15.28 1.89 5.22
CA SER A 223 14.75 0.93 4.26
C SER A 223 15.44 -0.42 4.45
N THR A 224 14.78 -1.31 5.17
CA THR A 224 15.20 -2.69 5.44
C THR A 224 14.44 -3.72 4.58
N SER A 225 13.35 -3.30 3.92
CA SER A 225 12.63 -4.08 2.92
C SER A 225 13.46 -4.31 1.65
N THR A 226 13.13 -5.35 0.90
CA THR A 226 13.61 -5.49 -0.49
C THR A 226 13.13 -4.34 -1.38
N ALA A 227 13.72 -4.21 -2.57
CA ALA A 227 13.30 -3.23 -3.56
C ALA A 227 11.83 -3.42 -3.95
N GLY A 228 11.38 -4.67 -4.13
CA GLY A 228 9.98 -5.02 -4.35
C GLY A 228 9.09 -4.64 -3.16
N GLY A 229 9.50 -5.00 -1.95
CA GLY A 229 8.77 -4.60 -0.74
C GLY A 229 8.65 -3.08 -0.57
N ALA A 230 9.68 -2.33 -0.96
CA ALA A 230 9.65 -0.86 -0.96
C ALA A 230 8.65 -0.33 -2.01
N ALA A 231 8.69 -0.84 -3.24
CA ALA A 231 7.78 -0.41 -4.30
C ALA A 231 6.31 -0.67 -3.93
N VAL A 232 5.98 -1.85 -3.40
CA VAL A 232 4.61 -2.19 -2.99
C VAL A 232 4.15 -1.33 -1.82
N ARG A 233 5.02 -1.08 -0.84
CA ARG A 233 4.73 -0.15 0.26
C ARG A 233 4.49 1.27 -0.25
N GLY A 234 5.32 1.71 -1.19
CA GLY A 234 5.17 2.99 -1.88
C GLY A 234 3.83 3.11 -2.58
N ALA A 235 3.37 2.06 -3.28
CA ALA A 235 2.05 2.02 -3.89
C ALA A 235 0.91 2.21 -2.88
N GLY A 236 0.97 1.51 -1.75
CA GLY A 236 0.02 1.69 -0.65
C GLY A 236 0.04 3.12 -0.08
N PHE A 237 1.24 3.71 0.05
CA PHE A 237 1.38 5.12 0.44
C PHE A 237 0.80 6.08 -0.61
N GLY A 238 0.95 5.78 -1.90
CA GLY A 238 0.33 6.52 -3.00
C GLY A 238 -1.20 6.55 -2.89
N PHE A 239 -1.82 5.40 -2.59
CA PHE A 239 -3.25 5.33 -2.30
C PHE A 239 -3.65 6.19 -1.08
N ILE A 240 -2.87 6.14 0.00
CA ILE A 240 -3.11 6.98 1.19
C ILE A 240 -2.98 8.46 0.85
N LEU A 241 -2.02 8.85 0.01
CA LEU A 241 -1.86 10.23 -0.46
C LEU A 241 -3.07 10.67 -1.28
N TRP A 242 -3.65 9.80 -2.10
CA TRP A 242 -4.87 10.10 -2.84
C TRP A 242 -6.07 10.33 -1.93
N VAL A 243 -6.30 9.45 -0.95
CA VAL A 243 -7.41 9.57 0.01
C VAL A 243 -7.24 10.76 0.96
N ILE A 244 -6.10 10.85 1.64
CA ILE A 244 -5.89 11.87 2.69
C ILE A 244 -5.53 13.22 2.07
N GLY A 245 -4.65 13.24 1.07
CA GLY A 245 -4.26 14.48 0.41
C GLY A 245 -5.39 15.00 -0.49
N GLY A 246 -5.79 14.17 -1.46
CA GLY A 246 -6.69 14.56 -2.53
C GLY A 246 -8.15 14.71 -2.17
N LEU A 247 -8.73 13.72 -1.49
CA LEU A 247 -10.15 13.69 -1.15
C LEU A 247 -10.47 14.36 0.19
N THR A 248 -9.47 14.69 1.01
CA THR A 248 -9.69 15.16 2.38
C THR A 248 -9.02 16.50 2.66
N LEU A 249 -7.69 16.54 2.75
CA LEU A 249 -6.99 17.74 3.23
C LEU A 249 -7.06 18.90 2.25
N LEU A 250 -6.87 18.65 0.95
CA LEU A 250 -6.83 19.74 -0.02
C LEU A 250 -8.20 20.44 -0.21
N PRO A 251 -9.31 19.72 -0.40
CA PRO A 251 -10.65 20.33 -0.43
C PRO A 251 -10.97 21.14 0.84
N LEU A 252 -10.62 20.63 2.02
CA LEU A 252 -10.77 21.35 3.28
C LEU A 252 -9.94 22.65 3.32
N LEU A 253 -8.69 22.61 2.83
CA LEU A 253 -7.82 23.79 2.74
C LEU A 253 -8.34 24.83 1.74
N ARG A 254 -9.07 24.40 0.71
CA ARG A 254 -9.74 25.27 -0.28
C ARG A 254 -11.09 25.80 0.17
N GLY A 255 -11.61 25.30 1.30
CA GLY A 255 -12.96 25.65 1.77
C GLY A 255 -14.09 24.97 0.99
N GLU A 256 -13.79 23.92 0.23
CA GLU A 256 -14.76 23.13 -0.54
C GLU A 256 -15.49 22.09 0.34
N GLY A 257 -15.02 21.88 1.58
CA GLY A 257 -15.50 20.82 2.46
C GLY A 257 -14.96 19.45 2.09
N LEU A 258 -15.55 18.38 2.63
CA LEU A 258 -15.18 17.00 2.35
C LEU A 258 -15.75 16.51 1.01
N THR A 259 -14.87 16.09 0.09
CA THR A 259 -15.24 15.50 -1.21
C THR A 259 -15.30 13.97 -1.12
N TRP A 260 -16.07 13.48 -0.15
CA TRP A 260 -16.15 12.05 0.18
C TRP A 260 -17.25 11.29 -0.56
N SER A 261 -17.86 11.90 -1.58
CA SER A 261 -18.88 11.23 -2.38
C SER A 261 -18.26 10.26 -3.39
N ILE A 262 -19.06 9.28 -3.84
CA ILE A 262 -18.65 8.39 -4.93
C ILE A 262 -18.43 9.15 -6.24
N THR A 263 -19.19 10.23 -6.46
CA THR A 263 -19.04 11.11 -7.62
C THR A 263 -17.66 11.78 -7.60
N ASP A 264 -17.24 12.31 -6.44
CA ASP A 264 -15.92 12.93 -6.29
C ASP A 264 -14.80 11.90 -6.47
N ALA A 265 -14.98 10.69 -5.95
CA ALA A 265 -14.03 9.60 -6.14
C ALA A 265 -13.86 9.22 -7.62
N ARG A 266 -14.95 9.23 -8.40
CA ARG A 266 -14.91 9.00 -9.86
C ARG A 266 -14.25 10.17 -10.58
N THR A 267 -14.56 11.41 -10.22
CA THR A 267 -13.95 12.62 -10.79
C THR A 267 -12.44 12.69 -10.54
N THR A 268 -12.00 12.27 -9.36
CA THR A 268 -10.59 12.26 -8.94
C THR A 268 -9.87 10.95 -9.24
N PHE A 269 -10.56 9.97 -9.84
CA PHE A 269 -9.99 8.67 -10.20
C PHE A 269 -8.74 8.77 -11.08
N PRO A 270 -8.62 9.72 -12.05
CA PRO A 270 -7.40 9.86 -12.84
C PRO A 270 -6.11 10.04 -12.03
N ALA A 271 -6.21 10.62 -10.83
CA ALA A 271 -5.08 10.77 -9.90
C ALA A 271 -4.68 9.46 -9.21
N LEU A 272 -5.59 8.49 -9.07
CA LEU A 272 -5.32 7.26 -8.32
C LEU A 272 -4.22 6.40 -8.96
N PRO A 273 -4.27 6.03 -10.26
CA PRO A 273 -3.17 5.31 -10.90
C PRO A 273 -1.83 6.06 -10.80
N GLY A 274 -1.83 7.37 -11.06
CA GLY A 274 -0.63 8.20 -11.01
C GLY A 274 0.01 8.25 -9.62
N THR A 275 -0.80 8.43 -8.57
CA THR A 275 -0.32 8.46 -7.18
C THR A 275 0.20 7.11 -6.71
N ILE A 276 -0.45 6.01 -7.11
CA ILE A 276 0.05 4.64 -6.87
C ILE A 276 1.44 4.45 -7.51
N LEU A 277 1.58 4.80 -8.80
CA LEU A 277 2.84 4.63 -9.53
C LEU A 277 3.94 5.54 -8.98
N PHE A 278 3.63 6.78 -8.66
CA PHE A 278 4.54 7.71 -8.00
C PHE A 278 5.03 7.17 -6.67
N GLY A 279 4.12 6.72 -5.81
CA GLY A 279 4.47 6.17 -4.51
C GLY A 279 5.42 4.98 -4.66
N ALA A 280 5.14 4.08 -5.60
CA ALA A 280 6.00 2.95 -5.92
C ALA A 280 7.40 3.40 -6.41
N ALA A 281 7.46 4.33 -7.36
CA ALA A 281 8.70 4.86 -7.91
C ALA A 281 9.53 5.59 -6.83
N MET A 282 8.91 6.51 -6.09
CA MET A 282 9.53 7.24 -4.98
C MET A 282 10.12 6.27 -3.94
N ALA A 283 9.39 5.22 -3.55
CA ALA A 283 9.84 4.30 -2.51
C ALA A 283 11.00 3.43 -2.98
N LEU A 284 10.94 3.01 -4.25
CA LEU A 284 12.03 2.30 -4.90
C LEU A 284 13.29 3.17 -4.97
N ILE A 285 13.18 4.42 -5.42
CA ILE A 285 14.29 5.37 -5.50
C ILE A 285 14.84 5.66 -4.10
N TYR A 286 13.99 5.90 -3.11
CA TYR A 286 14.38 6.07 -1.72
C TYR A 286 15.18 4.85 -1.19
N HIS A 287 14.74 3.64 -1.50
CA HIS A 287 15.45 2.40 -1.17
C HIS A 287 16.83 2.33 -1.85
N TRP A 288 16.93 2.68 -3.14
CA TRP A 288 18.19 2.65 -3.87
C TRP A 288 19.18 3.69 -3.38
N LEU A 289 18.75 4.94 -3.20
CA LEU A 289 19.53 5.96 -2.51
C LEU A 289 19.96 5.43 -1.14
N GLY A 290 19.06 4.73 -0.44
CA GLY A 290 19.28 3.88 0.75
C GLY A 290 20.58 3.11 0.74
N ARG A 291 20.69 2.31 -0.31
CA ARG A 291 21.78 1.37 -0.50
C ARG A 291 23.05 2.05 -0.99
N LEU A 292 22.92 3.05 -1.87
CA LEU A 292 24.08 3.80 -2.37
C LEU A 292 24.80 4.53 -1.25
N THR A 293 24.09 5.22 -0.36
CA THR A 293 24.77 5.90 0.77
C THR A 293 25.49 4.90 1.67
N ARG A 294 24.89 3.74 1.94
CA ARG A 294 25.55 2.69 2.73
C ARG A 294 26.75 2.09 2.01
N LEU A 295 26.69 1.96 0.68
CA LEU A 295 27.79 1.43 -0.11
C LEU A 295 29.00 2.38 -0.11
N PHE A 296 28.77 3.69 -0.25
CA PHE A 296 29.84 4.68 -0.37
C PHE A 296 30.35 5.22 0.97
N PHE A 297 29.54 5.21 2.02
CA PHE A 297 29.84 5.92 3.28
C PHE A 297 29.75 5.04 4.54
N SER A 298 29.68 3.71 4.42
CA SER A 298 29.73 2.82 5.59
C SER A 298 30.94 1.90 5.52
N ASP A 299 31.76 1.91 6.57
CA ASP A 299 32.92 1.02 6.74
C ASP A 299 32.53 -0.44 7.08
N ASP A 300 31.27 -0.82 6.86
CA ASP A 300 30.70 -2.15 7.13
C ASP A 300 31.18 -3.17 6.07
N VAL A 301 32.47 -3.49 6.09
CA VAL A 301 33.10 -4.51 5.22
C VAL A 301 32.58 -5.93 5.54
N GLY A 302 32.06 -6.15 6.75
CA GLY A 302 31.58 -7.45 7.25
C GLY A 302 30.21 -7.93 6.72
N ASN A 303 29.51 -7.13 5.91
CA ASN A 303 28.16 -7.48 5.40
C ASN A 303 28.14 -7.88 3.91
N ARG A 304 29.31 -8.10 3.30
CA ARG A 304 29.39 -8.68 1.96
C ARG A 304 29.06 -10.17 2.08
N SER A 305 27.87 -10.59 1.62
CA SER A 305 27.57 -12.02 1.58
C SER A 305 28.61 -12.71 0.68
N PRO A 306 29.22 -13.85 1.08
CA PRO A 306 30.28 -14.58 0.36
C PRO A 306 29.95 -15.02 -1.08
N ASP A 307 28.76 -14.68 -1.52
CA ASP A 307 27.96 -15.36 -2.51
C ASP A 307 27.58 -14.42 -3.66
N ALA A 308 27.90 -13.12 -3.57
CA ALA A 308 27.38 -12.06 -4.44
C ALA A 308 27.47 -12.29 -5.98
N GLY A 309 28.36 -13.17 -6.46
CA GLY A 309 28.55 -13.47 -7.89
C GLY A 309 27.56 -14.45 -8.53
N SER A 310 27.03 -15.46 -7.83
CA SER A 310 26.19 -16.52 -8.44
C SER A 310 24.68 -16.34 -8.24
N TRP A 311 24.27 -15.29 -7.51
CA TRP A 311 22.91 -15.14 -7.00
C TRP A 311 22.01 -14.30 -7.90
N GLY A 312 22.59 -13.38 -8.67
CA GLY A 312 21.87 -12.67 -9.74
C GLY A 312 21.30 -13.62 -10.80
N PRO A 313 22.13 -14.50 -11.40
CA PRO A 313 21.67 -15.45 -12.43
C PRO A 313 20.58 -16.41 -11.93
N ARG A 314 20.68 -16.89 -10.68
CA ARG A 314 19.67 -17.78 -10.08
C ARG A 314 18.34 -17.07 -9.84
N ALA A 315 18.37 -15.82 -9.37
CA ALA A 315 17.16 -15.02 -9.20
C ALA A 315 16.49 -14.72 -10.55
N VAL A 316 17.28 -14.41 -11.58
CA VAL A 316 16.80 -14.22 -12.97
C VAL A 316 16.16 -15.51 -13.49
N GLY A 317 16.86 -16.65 -13.43
CA GLY A 317 16.34 -17.91 -13.95
C GLY A 317 15.08 -18.41 -13.23
N ARG A 318 15.01 -18.28 -11.89
CA ARG A 318 13.79 -18.58 -11.12
C ARG A 318 12.66 -17.62 -11.45
N GLY A 319 12.98 -16.33 -11.61
CA GLY A 319 12.03 -15.30 -12.01
C GLY A 319 11.44 -15.59 -13.39
N ALA A 320 12.27 -15.93 -14.38
CA ALA A 320 11.84 -16.32 -15.72
C ALA A 320 10.90 -17.55 -15.68
N ALA A 321 11.31 -18.62 -15.00
CA ALA A 321 10.49 -19.84 -14.86
C ALA A 321 9.15 -19.55 -14.19
N ALA A 322 9.16 -18.75 -13.11
CA ALA A 322 7.94 -18.34 -12.42
C ALA A 322 7.07 -17.40 -13.28
N GLY A 323 7.69 -16.55 -14.10
CA GLY A 323 7.02 -15.69 -15.08
C GLY A 323 6.28 -16.49 -16.14
N ILE A 324 6.86 -17.58 -16.64
CA ILE A 324 6.18 -18.49 -17.57
C ILE A 324 4.95 -19.12 -16.91
N VAL A 325 5.07 -19.63 -15.67
CA VAL A 325 3.93 -20.23 -14.96
C VAL A 325 2.81 -19.21 -14.73
N GLY A 326 3.14 -18.01 -14.25
CA GLY A 326 2.18 -16.92 -14.13
C GLY A 326 1.57 -16.55 -15.48
N GLY A 327 2.40 -16.47 -16.52
CA GLY A 327 2.01 -16.12 -17.89
C GLY A 327 0.98 -17.09 -18.45
N VAL A 328 1.18 -18.40 -18.27
CA VAL A 328 0.23 -19.45 -18.66
C VAL A 328 -1.10 -19.29 -17.93
N LEU A 329 -1.09 -19.04 -16.62
CA LEU A 329 -2.32 -18.79 -15.85
C LEU A 329 -3.08 -17.56 -16.39
N PHE A 330 -2.36 -16.49 -16.73
CA PHE A 330 -2.96 -15.29 -17.28
C PHE A 330 -3.49 -15.53 -18.71
N THR A 331 -2.82 -16.35 -19.52
CA THR A 331 -3.31 -16.73 -20.85
C THR A 331 -4.71 -17.35 -20.79
N LEU A 332 -5.02 -18.17 -19.78
CA LEU A 332 -6.36 -18.74 -19.59
C LEU A 332 -7.43 -17.66 -19.48
N VAL A 333 -7.14 -16.58 -18.74
CA VAL A 333 -8.03 -15.43 -18.59
C VAL A 333 -8.12 -14.67 -19.90
N MET A 334 -6.98 -14.37 -20.55
CA MET A 334 -6.95 -13.58 -21.80
C MET A 334 -7.68 -14.25 -22.95
N VAL A 335 -7.58 -15.58 -23.08
CA VAL A 335 -8.37 -16.36 -24.05
C VAL A 335 -9.86 -16.21 -23.77
N ARG A 336 -10.27 -16.28 -22.50
CA ARG A 336 -11.67 -16.17 -22.11
C ARG A 336 -12.28 -14.80 -22.41
N ILE A 337 -11.49 -13.73 -22.27
CA ILE A 337 -11.93 -12.34 -22.49
C ILE A 337 -11.54 -11.79 -23.88
N GLY A 338 -10.91 -12.60 -24.75
CA GLY A 338 -10.50 -12.18 -26.09
C GLY A 338 -9.42 -11.09 -26.14
N TYR A 339 -8.50 -11.05 -25.17
CA TYR A 339 -7.54 -9.94 -25.02
C TYR A 339 -6.21 -10.13 -25.78
N LEU A 340 -5.95 -11.32 -26.34
CA LEU A 340 -4.69 -11.60 -27.06
C LEU A 340 -4.45 -10.68 -28.28
N PRO A 341 -5.46 -10.33 -29.11
CA PRO A 341 -5.27 -9.36 -30.19
C PRO A 341 -4.84 -7.98 -29.69
N THR A 342 -5.34 -7.54 -28.53
CA THR A 342 -4.92 -6.26 -27.91
C THR A 342 -3.44 -6.27 -27.55
N VAL A 343 -2.90 -7.41 -27.11
CA VAL A 343 -1.45 -7.54 -26.85
C VAL A 343 -0.65 -7.64 -28.14
N ALA A 344 -1.17 -8.29 -29.17
CA ALA A 344 -0.53 -8.36 -30.48
C ALA A 344 -0.32 -6.96 -31.10
N LYS A 345 -1.25 -6.02 -30.84
CA LYS A 345 -1.16 -4.64 -31.32
C LYS A 345 0.06 -3.90 -30.81
N LEU A 346 0.64 -4.30 -29.67
CA LEU A 346 1.88 -3.71 -29.14
C LEU A 346 3.07 -3.88 -30.11
N VAL A 347 2.99 -4.83 -31.04
CA VAL A 347 3.98 -5.06 -32.10
C VAL A 347 3.39 -4.90 -33.51
N GLY A 348 2.24 -4.23 -33.62
CA GLY A 348 1.58 -3.97 -34.90
C GLY A 348 0.93 -5.19 -35.56
N SER A 349 0.53 -6.20 -34.79
CA SER A 349 -0.18 -7.39 -35.29
C SER A 349 -1.59 -7.52 -34.69
N ASP A 350 -2.49 -8.21 -35.39
CA ASP A 350 -3.82 -8.60 -34.88
C ASP A 350 -3.94 -10.12 -34.61
N SER A 351 -2.87 -10.89 -34.82
CA SER A 351 -2.89 -12.34 -34.66
C SER A 351 -2.89 -12.75 -33.18
N GLU A 352 -3.84 -13.60 -32.77
CA GLU A 352 -3.89 -14.16 -31.41
C GLU A 352 -2.60 -14.93 -31.04
N LEU A 353 -2.01 -15.64 -32.01
CA LEU A 353 -0.78 -16.38 -31.78
C LEU A 353 0.41 -15.44 -31.54
N VAL A 354 0.49 -14.33 -32.28
CA VAL A 354 1.49 -13.28 -32.04
C VAL A 354 1.25 -12.64 -30.68
N GLY A 355 -0.01 -12.35 -30.34
CA GLY A 355 -0.39 -11.83 -29.02
C GLY A 355 0.00 -12.75 -27.87
N LEU A 356 -0.16 -14.07 -28.03
CA LEU A 356 0.30 -15.07 -27.08
C LEU A 356 1.83 -15.03 -26.93
N GLY A 357 2.57 -14.99 -28.04
CA GLY A 357 4.03 -14.91 -28.02
C GLY A 357 4.54 -13.66 -27.30
N VAL A 358 3.96 -12.49 -27.62
CA VAL A 358 4.28 -11.22 -26.97
C VAL A 358 3.92 -11.24 -25.48
N HIS A 359 2.76 -11.79 -25.13
CA HIS A 359 2.34 -11.95 -23.73
C HIS A 359 3.32 -12.80 -22.92
N LEU A 360 3.74 -13.96 -23.45
CA LEU A 360 4.70 -14.83 -22.77
C LEU A 360 6.08 -14.18 -22.62
N LEU A 361 6.52 -13.42 -23.61
CA LEU A 361 7.76 -12.63 -23.52
C LEU A 361 7.67 -11.56 -22.43
N ILE A 362 6.55 -10.82 -22.37
CA ILE A 362 6.30 -9.84 -21.31
C ILE A 362 6.27 -10.53 -19.95
N ALA A 363 5.56 -11.66 -19.83
CA ALA A 363 5.47 -12.45 -18.61
C ALA A 363 6.86 -12.91 -18.11
N GLU A 364 7.77 -13.29 -19.01
CA GLU A 364 9.15 -13.63 -18.66
C GLU A 364 9.92 -12.41 -18.12
N ILE A 365 9.86 -11.26 -18.81
CA ILE A 365 10.52 -10.02 -18.37
C ILE A 365 10.01 -9.59 -17.00
N VAL A 366 8.68 -9.63 -16.82
CA VAL A 366 8.03 -9.32 -15.54
C VAL A 366 8.47 -10.32 -14.46
N GLY A 367 8.50 -11.61 -14.76
CA GLY A 367 8.95 -12.64 -13.82
C GLY A 367 10.41 -12.48 -13.40
N VAL A 368 11.31 -12.18 -14.34
CA VAL A 368 12.71 -11.86 -14.06
C VAL A 368 12.80 -10.67 -13.10
N SER A 369 12.05 -9.60 -13.38
CA SER A 369 12.07 -8.43 -12.52
C SER A 369 11.50 -8.71 -11.13
N TYR A 370 10.50 -9.58 -10.98
CA TYR A 370 10.06 -10.07 -9.67
C TYR A 370 11.18 -10.80 -8.92
N GLY A 371 11.88 -11.72 -9.58
CA GLY A 371 12.99 -12.45 -8.97
C GLY A 371 14.11 -11.54 -8.47
N VAL A 372 14.38 -10.44 -9.18
CA VAL A 372 15.35 -9.41 -8.76
C VAL A 372 14.83 -8.57 -7.59
N LEU A 373 13.55 -8.15 -7.65
CA LEU A 373 12.94 -7.21 -6.71
C LEU A 373 12.53 -7.84 -5.38
N PHE A 374 11.99 -9.05 -5.38
CA PHE A 374 11.37 -9.72 -4.22
C PHE A 374 12.18 -10.88 -3.65
N ARG A 375 13.45 -11.00 -4.04
CA ARG A 375 14.37 -12.01 -3.49
C ARG A 375 14.36 -12.04 -1.96
N ARG A 376 14.32 -13.23 -1.36
CA ARG A 376 14.37 -13.41 0.10
C ARG A 376 13.28 -12.67 0.89
N GLN A 377 12.11 -12.48 0.27
CA GLN A 377 11.02 -11.71 0.87
C GLN A 377 9.87 -12.60 1.37
N ALA A 378 9.60 -13.72 0.69
CA ALA A 378 8.55 -14.68 1.07
C ALA A 378 9.11 -15.81 1.93
N PHE A 379 8.54 -16.01 3.12
CA PHE A 379 8.95 -17.03 4.09
C PHE A 379 8.00 -18.24 4.14
N ASP A 380 6.79 -18.08 3.60
CA ASP A 380 5.80 -19.13 3.43
C ASP A 380 4.94 -18.85 2.18
N GLN A 381 4.00 -19.75 1.91
CA GLN A 381 3.09 -19.65 0.78
C GLN A 381 2.16 -18.43 0.87
N SER A 382 1.68 -18.07 2.06
CA SER A 382 0.82 -16.88 2.22
C SER A 382 1.57 -15.59 1.86
N ALA A 383 2.82 -15.47 2.30
CA ALA A 383 3.67 -14.34 1.95
C ALA A 383 3.99 -14.33 0.44
N ALA A 384 4.25 -15.50 -0.14
CA ALA A 384 4.49 -15.63 -1.57
C ALA A 384 3.29 -15.14 -2.40
N ILE A 385 2.08 -15.57 -2.03
CA ILE A 385 0.83 -15.12 -2.67
C ILE A 385 0.66 -13.62 -2.47
N GLY A 386 0.79 -13.11 -1.24
CA GLY A 386 0.54 -11.70 -0.95
C GLY A 386 1.46 -10.74 -1.70
N TRP A 387 2.78 -11.03 -1.74
CA TRP A 387 3.71 -10.26 -2.58
C TRP A 387 3.42 -10.40 -4.06
N GLY A 388 3.13 -11.62 -4.50
CA GLY A 388 2.79 -11.92 -5.89
C GLY A 388 1.57 -11.13 -6.37
N VAL A 389 0.46 -11.23 -5.65
CA VAL A 389 -0.81 -10.53 -5.93
C VAL A 389 -0.60 -9.01 -5.92
N SER A 390 0.13 -8.49 -4.94
CA SER A 390 0.45 -7.06 -4.85
C SER A 390 1.27 -6.58 -6.05
N TYR A 391 2.20 -7.41 -6.51
CA TYR A 391 3.00 -7.12 -7.70
C TYR A 391 2.17 -7.22 -8.99
N GLY A 392 1.27 -8.20 -9.07
CA GLY A 392 0.28 -8.31 -10.14
C GLY A 392 -0.60 -7.07 -10.24
N PHE A 393 -1.13 -6.59 -9.11
CA PHE A 393 -1.88 -5.34 -9.04
C PHE A 393 -1.07 -4.15 -9.56
N LEU A 394 0.19 -4.00 -9.14
CA LEU A 394 1.07 -2.96 -9.67
C LEU A 394 1.25 -3.05 -11.19
N TRP A 395 1.39 -4.26 -11.73
CA TRP A 395 1.48 -4.48 -13.18
C TRP A 395 0.17 -4.26 -13.91
N TRP A 396 -0.98 -4.41 -13.26
CA TRP A 396 -2.24 -4.01 -13.87
C TRP A 396 -2.34 -2.49 -14.02
N VAL A 397 -1.90 -1.73 -13.01
CA VAL A 397 -1.82 -0.27 -13.11
C VAL A 397 -0.76 0.17 -14.13
N LEU A 398 0.42 -0.48 -14.12
CA LEU A 398 1.54 -0.11 -14.99
C LEU A 398 1.35 -0.59 -16.44
N GLY A 399 0.83 -1.79 -16.66
CA GLY A 399 0.73 -2.43 -17.96
C GLY A 399 -0.45 -1.90 -18.79
N PRO A 400 -1.67 -2.44 -18.64
CA PRO A 400 -2.82 -2.08 -19.46
C PRO A 400 -3.31 -0.65 -19.25
N LEU A 401 -3.18 -0.05 -18.06
CA LEU A 401 -3.65 1.33 -17.83
C LEU A 401 -2.61 2.40 -18.18
N THR A 402 -1.32 2.05 -18.28
CA THR A 402 -0.25 3.05 -18.43
C THR A 402 0.62 2.77 -19.65
N LEU A 403 1.39 1.68 -19.65
CA LEU A 403 2.39 1.41 -20.69
C LEU A 403 1.76 1.03 -22.03
N ALA A 404 0.71 0.19 -22.05
CA ALA A 404 0.09 -0.24 -23.29
C ALA A 404 -0.49 0.96 -24.10
N PRO A 405 -1.28 1.87 -23.51
CA PRO A 405 -1.71 3.10 -24.20
C PRO A 405 -0.53 3.94 -24.72
N VAL A 406 0.52 4.11 -23.90
CA VAL A 406 1.71 4.90 -24.25
C VAL A 406 2.50 4.30 -25.40
N ILE A 407 2.71 2.98 -25.40
CA ILE A 407 3.37 2.26 -26.50
C ILE A 407 2.56 2.38 -27.80
N LEU A 408 1.23 2.40 -27.69
CA LEU A 408 0.31 2.60 -28.82
C LEU A 408 0.15 4.07 -29.24
N GLY A 409 0.95 4.99 -28.68
CA GLY A 409 0.98 6.40 -29.07
C GLY A 409 -0.12 7.26 -28.45
N THR A 410 -0.78 6.78 -27.40
CA THR A 410 -1.81 7.53 -26.66
C THR A 410 -1.34 7.85 -25.23
N SER A 411 -2.04 8.73 -24.54
CA SER A 411 -1.74 9.02 -23.14
C SER A 411 -2.22 7.89 -22.20
N PRO A 412 -1.71 7.77 -20.95
CA PRO A 412 -2.18 6.76 -20.00
C PRO A 412 -3.71 6.76 -19.86
N ALA A 413 -4.31 5.57 -19.85
CA ALA A 413 -5.75 5.35 -19.78
C ALA A 413 -6.25 5.39 -18.33
N TRP A 414 -5.95 6.47 -17.62
CA TRP A 414 -6.33 6.69 -16.22
C TRP A 414 -7.72 7.32 -16.14
N THR A 415 -8.75 6.58 -16.57
CA THR A 415 -10.16 6.98 -16.42
C THR A 415 -10.97 5.86 -15.82
N VAL A 416 -12.15 6.19 -15.29
CA VAL A 416 -13.08 5.21 -14.72
C VAL A 416 -13.50 4.19 -15.78
N GLU A 417 -13.79 4.64 -17.00
CA GLU A 417 -14.23 3.80 -18.12
C GLU A 417 -13.12 2.86 -18.59
N ALA A 418 -11.89 3.37 -18.70
CA ALA A 418 -10.73 2.58 -19.06
C ALA A 418 -10.43 1.52 -17.99
N ALA A 419 -10.45 1.89 -16.70
CA ALA A 419 -10.25 0.95 -15.61
C ALA A 419 -11.37 -0.09 -15.53
N ALA A 420 -12.63 0.30 -15.74
CA ALA A 420 -13.77 -0.61 -15.78
C ALA A 420 -13.65 -1.61 -16.94
N SER A 421 -13.29 -1.14 -18.15
CA SER A 421 -13.07 -2.02 -19.30
C SER A 421 -11.86 -2.95 -19.13
N ALA A 422 -10.82 -2.49 -18.42
CA ALA A 422 -9.64 -3.29 -18.10
C ALA A 422 -9.83 -4.20 -16.87
N PHE A 423 -10.95 -4.10 -16.14
CA PHE A 423 -11.18 -4.85 -14.90
C PHE A 423 -11.06 -6.38 -15.05
N PRO A 424 -11.58 -7.02 -16.12
CA PRO A 424 -11.37 -8.46 -16.29
C PRO A 424 -9.88 -8.85 -16.38
N SER A 425 -9.03 -7.97 -16.91
CA SER A 425 -7.59 -8.21 -16.95
C SER A 425 -6.92 -8.08 -15.57
N LEU A 426 -7.51 -7.36 -14.62
CA LEU A 426 -7.03 -7.30 -13.23
C LEU A 426 -7.01 -8.70 -12.63
N ILE A 427 -8.09 -9.47 -12.79
CA ILE A 427 -8.18 -10.86 -12.32
C ILE A 427 -7.00 -11.69 -12.86
N GLY A 428 -6.70 -11.52 -14.15
CA GLY A 428 -5.55 -12.16 -14.79
C GLY A 428 -4.20 -11.74 -14.21
N HIS A 429 -4.01 -10.45 -13.92
CA HIS A 429 -2.80 -9.96 -13.26
C HIS A 429 -2.65 -10.44 -11.81
N LEU A 430 -3.75 -10.53 -11.05
CA LEU A 430 -3.72 -11.07 -9.69
C LEU A 430 -3.39 -12.58 -9.71
N ALA A 431 -3.98 -13.34 -10.63
CA ALA A 431 -3.68 -14.76 -10.84
C ALA A 431 -2.23 -14.98 -11.31
N TYR A 432 -1.76 -14.18 -12.27
CA TYR A 432 -0.36 -14.12 -12.71
C TYR A 432 0.57 -13.92 -11.50
N GLY A 433 0.29 -12.89 -10.69
CA GLY A 433 1.06 -12.55 -9.52
C GLY A 433 1.10 -13.67 -8.48
N ALA A 434 -0.05 -14.26 -8.16
CA ALA A 434 -0.14 -15.37 -7.21
C ALA A 434 0.68 -16.59 -7.68
N GLY A 435 0.54 -16.98 -8.95
CA GLY A 435 1.29 -18.10 -9.54
C GLY A 435 2.79 -17.83 -9.61
N LEU A 436 3.18 -16.61 -9.99
CA LEU A 436 4.57 -16.13 -9.99
C LEU A 436 5.19 -16.23 -8.59
N GLY A 437 4.52 -15.66 -7.59
CA GLY A 437 5.00 -15.65 -6.21
C GLY A 437 5.17 -17.06 -5.64
N LEU A 438 4.14 -17.91 -5.81
CA LEU A 438 4.18 -19.31 -5.35
C LEU A 438 5.29 -20.11 -6.02
N THR A 439 5.43 -19.99 -7.35
CA THR A 439 6.45 -20.73 -8.11
C THR A 439 7.85 -20.29 -7.72
N PHE A 440 8.07 -18.98 -7.63
CA PHE A 440 9.35 -18.42 -7.19
C PHE A 440 9.71 -18.88 -5.77
N HIS A 441 8.76 -18.82 -4.84
CA HIS A 441 8.95 -19.29 -3.47
C HIS A 441 9.24 -20.80 -3.41
N ALA A 442 8.53 -21.63 -4.17
CA ALA A 442 8.76 -23.07 -4.22
C ALA A 442 10.18 -23.41 -4.71
N MET A 443 10.68 -22.67 -5.71
CA MET A 443 12.05 -22.82 -6.19
C MET A 443 13.10 -22.30 -5.19
N GLU A 444 12.84 -21.20 -4.48
CA GLU A 444 13.69 -20.77 -3.37
C GLU A 444 13.72 -21.80 -2.25
N ALA A 445 12.56 -22.30 -1.82
CA ALA A 445 12.45 -23.30 -0.75
C ALA A 445 13.22 -24.58 -1.04
N ARG A 446 13.15 -25.07 -2.28
CA ARG A 446 13.78 -26.32 -2.69
C ARG A 446 15.30 -26.21 -2.85
N TYR A 447 15.79 -25.09 -3.38
CA TYR A 447 17.18 -25.00 -3.85
C TYR A 447 18.05 -24.00 -3.09
N SER A 448 17.45 -23.06 -2.35
CA SER A 448 18.18 -22.10 -1.50
C SER A 448 17.24 -21.55 -0.43
N PRO A 449 16.86 -22.38 0.56
CA PRO A 449 15.99 -21.97 1.64
C PRO A 449 16.76 -20.97 2.50
N TRP A 450 16.63 -19.70 2.16
CA TRP A 450 17.41 -18.62 2.76
C TRP A 450 17.03 -18.36 4.22
N TRP A 451 15.98 -19.01 4.72
CA TRP A 451 15.50 -19.07 6.12
C TRP A 451 16.15 -20.18 6.96
N ILE A 452 16.89 -21.10 6.34
CA ILE A 452 17.68 -22.12 7.05
C ILE A 452 19.09 -21.56 7.32
N THR A 453 19.47 -21.51 8.60
CA THR A 453 20.76 -20.94 9.06
C THR A 453 21.75 -22.03 9.40
N ARG A 454 23.01 -21.82 9.06
CA ARG A 454 24.08 -22.78 9.39
C ARG A 454 24.88 -22.37 10.62
N THR A 455 24.74 -21.12 11.07
CA THR A 455 25.42 -20.56 12.24
C THR A 455 24.47 -19.73 13.11
N ASP A 456 24.76 -19.61 14.41
CA ASP A 456 23.95 -18.81 15.35
C ASP A 456 23.95 -17.31 15.03
N ALA A 457 25.06 -16.82 14.47
CA ALA A 457 25.17 -15.44 13.97
C ALA A 457 24.28 -15.20 12.74
N GLU A 458 24.12 -16.19 11.86
CA GLU A 458 23.13 -16.14 10.78
C GLU A 458 21.71 -16.25 11.33
N ALA A 459 21.46 -17.16 12.29
CA ALA A 459 20.16 -17.36 12.93
C ALA A 459 19.62 -16.08 13.55
N THR A 460 20.48 -15.35 14.28
CA THR A 460 20.11 -14.08 14.91
C THR A 460 19.80 -12.98 13.88
N ARG A 461 20.63 -12.86 12.83
CA ARG A 461 20.38 -11.90 11.72
C ARG A 461 19.09 -12.23 10.96
N MET A 462 18.78 -13.51 10.82
CA MET A 462 17.61 -13.97 10.07
C MET A 462 16.33 -13.93 10.88
N ALA A 463 16.39 -14.15 12.20
CA ALA A 463 15.27 -13.89 13.09
C ALA A 463 14.82 -12.42 12.99
N GLY A 464 15.77 -11.47 12.93
CA GLY A 464 15.48 -10.06 12.67
C GLY A 464 14.77 -9.82 11.33
N ARG A 465 15.31 -10.37 10.23
CA ARG A 465 14.69 -10.25 8.90
C ARG A 465 13.32 -10.92 8.80
N ARG A 466 13.12 -12.05 9.48
CA ARG A 466 11.86 -12.78 9.49
C ARG A 466 10.77 -11.97 10.18
N VAL A 467 11.06 -11.42 11.36
CA VAL A 467 10.14 -10.54 12.09
C VAL A 467 9.70 -9.38 11.19
N GLU A 468 10.66 -8.75 10.51
CA GLU A 468 10.40 -7.61 9.64
C GLU A 468 9.59 -7.95 8.37
N ALA A 469 9.90 -9.07 7.72
CA ALA A 469 9.16 -9.55 6.56
C ALA A 469 7.73 -10.00 6.94
N SER A 470 7.56 -10.56 8.14
CA SER A 470 6.27 -11.02 8.66
C SER A 470 5.39 -9.90 9.22
N SER A 471 5.98 -8.77 9.62
CA SER A 471 5.24 -7.67 10.23
C SER A 471 4.65 -6.74 9.15
N ALA A 472 5.46 -6.24 8.22
CA ALA A 472 4.98 -5.25 7.25
C ALA A 472 4.14 -5.85 6.11
N GLY A 473 4.50 -7.07 5.68
CA GLY A 473 3.94 -7.71 4.49
C GLY A 473 2.41 -7.81 4.50
N PRO A 474 1.80 -8.43 5.54
CA PRO A 474 0.36 -8.65 5.55
C PRO A 474 -0.48 -7.36 5.49
N ALA A 475 -0.09 -6.29 6.19
CA ALA A 475 -0.77 -4.99 6.08
C ALA A 475 -0.75 -4.44 4.66
N ILE A 476 0.42 -4.52 4.02
CA ILE A 476 0.64 -3.96 2.69
C ILE A 476 -0.19 -4.71 1.65
N TRP A 477 -0.16 -6.05 1.66
CA TRP A 477 -0.95 -6.82 0.70
C TRP A 477 -2.44 -6.72 1.00
N ALA A 478 -2.84 -6.69 2.27
CA ALA A 478 -4.24 -6.47 2.65
C ALA A 478 -4.74 -5.12 2.13
N LEU A 479 -3.94 -4.05 2.24
CA LEU A 479 -4.29 -2.74 1.71
C LEU A 479 -4.45 -2.77 0.18
N LEU A 480 -3.52 -3.39 -0.56
CA LEU A 480 -3.63 -3.43 -2.01
C LEU A 480 -4.74 -4.36 -2.51
N VAL A 481 -4.96 -5.49 -1.84
CA VAL A 481 -6.11 -6.36 -2.11
C VAL A 481 -7.41 -5.61 -1.83
N LEU A 482 -7.47 -4.86 -0.73
CA LEU A 482 -8.62 -4.01 -0.42
C LEU A 482 -8.83 -2.98 -1.52
N VAL A 483 -7.80 -2.26 -1.97
CA VAL A 483 -7.92 -1.32 -3.10
C VAL A 483 -8.49 -2.03 -4.33
N ALA A 484 -7.96 -3.19 -4.69
CA ALA A 484 -8.45 -3.98 -5.83
C ALA A 484 -9.92 -4.42 -5.67
N VAL A 485 -10.33 -4.82 -4.47
CA VAL A 485 -11.71 -5.25 -4.14
C VAL A 485 -12.68 -4.08 -4.06
N LEU A 486 -12.19 -2.87 -3.76
CA LEU A 486 -13.00 -1.65 -3.71
C LEU A 486 -13.13 -0.97 -5.09
N LEU A 487 -12.32 -1.34 -6.08
CA LEU A 487 -12.44 -0.80 -7.44
C LEU A 487 -13.86 -0.92 -8.01
N PRO A 488 -14.56 -2.06 -7.94
CA PRO A 488 -15.95 -2.16 -8.41
C PRO A 488 -16.90 -1.13 -7.81
N VAL A 489 -16.68 -0.71 -6.56
CA VAL A 489 -17.50 0.32 -5.88
C VAL A 489 -17.40 1.64 -6.65
N VAL A 490 -16.18 2.05 -7.02
CA VAL A 490 -15.94 3.31 -7.74
C VAL A 490 -16.24 3.17 -9.24
N LEU A 491 -15.92 2.04 -9.85
CA LEU A 491 -15.92 1.84 -11.30
C LEU A 491 -17.30 1.52 -11.90
N SER A 492 -18.19 0.90 -11.14
CA SER A 492 -19.54 0.60 -11.62
C SER A 492 -20.39 1.87 -11.64
N PRO A 493 -21.30 2.07 -12.61
CA PRO A 493 -22.15 3.27 -12.71
C PRO A 493 -23.01 3.51 -11.47
#